data_AF-A0A242BTI4-F1
#
_entry.id   AF-A0A242BTI4-F1
#
_cell.length_a   1.000
_cell.length_b   1.000
_cell.length_c   1.000
_cell.angle_alpha   90.00
_cell.angle_beta   90.00
_cell.angle_gamma   90.00
#
_symmetry.space_group_name_H-M   'P 1'
#
loop_
_entity.id
_entity.type
_entity.pdbx_description
1 polymer ?
#
loop_
_entity_poly.entity_id
_entity_poly.type
_entity_poly.pdbx_seq_one_letter_code
_entity_poly.pdbx_strand_id
1 'polypeptide(L)'
;MKKKVKIVMAVVVGLLFALMLMGVVIYFSYTNAYRTNLDTLIVKCFGLPIYELTKSGIEYVGKPIGIYMGAVCGICMLFSLMVEELVNGIKNKG
;
A
#
# COMPACT_ATOMS: atom_id res chain seq x y z
N MET A 1 13.08 -0.47 25.08
CA MET A 1 13.21 -1.45 23.96
C MET A 1 14.55 -1.27 23.26
N LYS A 2 15.21 -2.36 22.86
CA LYS A 2 16.46 -2.32 22.08
C LYS A 2 16.22 -1.65 20.72
N LYS A 3 17.18 -0.85 20.22
CA LYS A 3 17.07 -0.08 18.96
C LYS A 3 16.63 -0.95 17.77
N LYS A 4 17.18 -2.17 17.66
CA LYS A 4 16.82 -3.13 16.61
C LYS A 4 15.34 -3.52 16.63
N VAL A 5 14.75 -3.70 17.82
CA VAL A 5 13.33 -4.07 17.97
C VAL A 5 12.43 -2.94 17.52
N LYS A 6 12.77 -1.69 17.85
CA LYS A 6 12.00 -0.51 17.40
C LYS A 6 11.96 -0.37 15.89
N ILE A 7 13.12 -0.54 15.23
CA ILE A 7 13.24 -0.50 13.77
C ILE A 7 12.36 -1.59 13.14
N VAL A 8 12.44 -2.83 13.63
CA VAL A 8 11.59 -3.93 13.12
C VAL A 8 10.11 -3.63 13.31
N MET A 9 9.70 -3.11 14.47
CA MET A 9 8.31 -2.72 14.72
C MET A 9 7.85 -1.62 13.75
N ALA A 10 8.66 -0.59 13.52
CA ALA A 10 8.33 0.49 12.59
C ALA A 10 8.16 -0.04 11.16
N VAL A 11 9.02 -0.96 10.70
CA VAL A 11 8.89 -1.60 9.39
C VAL A 11 7.59 -2.41 9.30
N VAL A 12 7.26 -3.21 10.31
CA VAL A 12 6.02 -4.00 10.35
C VAL A 12 4.79 -3.08 10.30
N VAL A 13 4.79 -1.98 11.05
CA VAL A 13 3.70 -0.99 11.02
C VAL A 13 3.55 -0.37 9.64
N GLY A 14 4.66 0.01 8.98
CA GLY A 14 4.65 0.54 7.62
C GLY A 14 4.08 -0.46 6.60
N LEU A 15 4.43 -1.75 6.74
CA LEU A 15 3.91 -2.81 5.89
C LEU A 15 2.39 -2.99 6.07
N LEU A 16 1.91 -3.09 7.32
CA LEU A 16 0.48 -3.25 7.62
C LEU A 16 -0.33 -2.06 7.10
N PHE A 17 0.20 -0.84 7.27
CA PHE A 17 -0.42 0.36 6.75
C PHE A 17 -0.52 0.33 5.21
N ALA A 18 0.55 -0.09 4.52
CA ALA A 18 0.54 -0.22 3.06
C ALA A 18 -0.52 -1.21 2.57
N LEU A 19 -0.63 -2.37 3.22
CA LEU A 19 -1.61 -3.40 2.87
C LEU A 19 -3.04 -2.88 3.07
N MET A 20 -3.31 -2.19 4.19
CA MET A 20 -4.61 -1.59 4.46
C MET A 20 -4.96 -0.54 3.41
N LEU A 21 -4.03 0.37 3.09
CA LEU A 21 -4.23 1.44 2.11
C LEU A 21 -4.51 0.87 0.71
N MET A 22 -3.72 -0.11 0.26
CA MET A 22 -3.96 -0.77 -1.03
C MET A 22 -5.29 -1.51 -1.06
N GLY A 23 -5.67 -2.18 0.03
CA GLY A 23 -6.96 -2.88 0.13
C GLY A 23 -8.15 -1.93 -0.08
N VAL A 24 -8.11 -0.76 0.56
CA VAL A 24 -9.16 0.28 0.39
C VAL A 24 -9.22 0.76 -1.05
N VAL A 25 -8.07 1.07 -1.67
CA VAL A 25 -8.00 1.55 -3.06
C VAL A 25 -8.52 0.49 -4.05
N ILE A 26 -8.18 -0.78 -3.85
CA ILE A 26 -8.66 -1.88 -4.68
C ILE A 26 -10.18 -2.04 -4.54
N TYR A 27 -10.72 -1.99 -3.32
CA TYR A 27 -12.16 -2.09 -3.09
C TYR A 27 -12.97 -1.01 -3.82
N PHE A 28 -12.54 0.26 -3.71
CA PHE A 28 -13.19 1.35 -4.43
C PHE A 28 -13.05 1.20 -5.95
N SER A 29 -11.94 0.67 -6.43
CA SER A 29 -11.73 0.43 -7.84
C SER A 29 -12.63 -0.67 -8.39
N TYR A 30 -12.85 -1.75 -7.64
CA TYR A 30 -13.87 -2.76 -7.98
C TYR A 30 -15.26 -2.13 -8.09
N THR A 31 -15.66 -1.35 -7.07
CA THR A 31 -16.95 -0.65 -7.08
C THR A 31 -17.07 0.27 -8.30
N ASN A 32 -16.01 0.99 -8.65
CA ASN A 32 -16.00 1.87 -9.82
C ASN A 32 -16.04 1.09 -11.14
N ALA A 33 -15.35 -0.05 -11.22
CA ALA A 33 -15.36 -0.91 -12.40
C ALA A 33 -16.78 -1.42 -12.69
N TYR A 34 -17.47 -1.93 -11.68
CA TYR A 34 -18.88 -2.35 -11.81
C TYR A 34 -19.82 -1.21 -12.19
N ARG A 35 -19.58 0.02 -11.70
CA ARG A 35 -20.40 1.18 -12.04
C ARG A 35 -20.20 1.66 -13.47
N THR A 36 -18.95 1.67 -13.94
CA THR A 36 -18.59 2.19 -15.26
C THR A 36 -18.63 1.14 -16.36
N ASN A 37 -18.73 -0.14 -16.00
CA ASN A 37 -18.78 -1.29 -16.92
C ASN A 37 -17.61 -1.34 -17.92
N LEU A 38 -16.46 -0.78 -17.55
CA LEU A 38 -15.25 -0.82 -18.37
C LEU A 38 -14.73 -2.25 -18.51
N ASP A 39 -14.23 -2.61 -19.69
CA ASP A 39 -13.64 -3.94 -19.92
C ASP A 39 -12.32 -4.11 -19.16
N THR A 40 -11.58 -3.03 -18.94
CA THR A 40 -10.33 -3.03 -18.16
C THR A 40 -10.19 -1.75 -17.35
N LEU A 41 -9.80 -1.87 -16.09
CA LEU A 41 -9.51 -0.75 -15.19
C LEU A 41 -8.16 -0.96 -14.51
N ILE A 42 -7.25 -0.02 -14.69
CA ILE A 42 -5.97 0.01 -13.97
C ILE A 42 -6.15 0.72 -12.63
N VAL A 43 -5.95 -0.02 -11.55
CA VAL A 43 -5.98 0.49 -10.18
C VAL A 43 -4.64 1.14 -9.87
N LYS A 44 -4.67 2.43 -9.55
CA LYS A 44 -3.48 3.20 -9.22
C LYS A 44 -3.48 3.58 -7.74
N CYS A 45 -2.34 3.40 -7.10
CA CYS A 45 -2.07 3.84 -5.73
C CYS A 45 -0.87 4.79 -5.77
N PHE A 46 -1.04 6.04 -5.32
CA PHE A 46 -0.03 7.10 -5.47
C PHE A 46 0.50 7.25 -6.91
N GLY A 47 -0.37 7.05 -7.91
CA GLY A 47 0.00 7.09 -9.34
C GLY A 47 0.65 5.81 -9.88
N LEU A 48 1.07 4.88 -9.02
CA LEU A 48 1.65 3.59 -9.41
C LEU A 48 0.54 2.57 -9.73
N PRO A 49 0.58 1.86 -10.87
CA PRO A 49 -0.42 0.87 -11.21
C PRO A 49 -0.18 -0.41 -10.39
N ILE A 50 -0.98 -0.64 -9.36
CA ILE A 50 -0.78 -1.76 -8.42
C ILE A 50 -1.59 -3.00 -8.79
N TYR A 51 -2.66 -2.82 -9.56
CA TYR A 51 -3.64 -3.86 -9.83
C TYR A 51 -4.33 -3.59 -11.16
N GLU A 52 -4.69 -4.65 -11.87
CA GLU A 52 -5.47 -4.58 -13.09
C GLU A 52 -6.77 -5.36 -12.87
N LEU A 53 -7.90 -4.71 -13.18
CA LEU A 53 -9.22 -5.34 -13.16
C LEU A 53 -9.66 -5.55 -14.59
N THR A 54 -9.92 -6.80 -14.97
CA THR A 54 -10.42 -7.16 -16.30
C THR A 54 -11.78 -7.81 -16.16
N LYS A 55 -12.75 -7.36 -16.96
CA LYS A 55 -14.08 -7.95 -16.98
C LYS A 55 -14.02 -9.34 -17.63
N SER A 56 -14.55 -10.34 -16.94
CA SER A 56 -14.66 -11.72 -17.40
C SER A 56 -16.11 -12.16 -17.29
N GLY A 57 -16.88 -11.91 -18.35
CA GLY A 57 -18.33 -12.12 -18.36
C GLY A 57 -19.05 -11.08 -17.48
N ILE A 58 -19.58 -11.52 -16.34
CA ILE A 58 -20.32 -10.67 -15.38
C ILE A 58 -19.47 -10.20 -14.19
N GLU A 59 -18.29 -10.79 -13.97
CA GLU A 59 -17.42 -10.49 -12.83
C GLU A 59 -16.13 -9.80 -13.28
N TYR A 60 -15.49 -9.09 -12.34
CA TYR A 60 -14.15 -8.53 -12.54
C TYR A 60 -13.08 -9.43 -11.91
N VAL A 61 -12.10 -9.83 -12.72
CA VAL A 61 -10.92 -10.58 -12.28
C VAL A 61 -9.79 -9.61 -12.02
N GLY A 62 -9.16 -9.78 -10.87
CA GLY A 62 -8.05 -8.96 -10.41
C GLY A 62 -6.68 -9.59 -10.67
N LYS A 63 -5.77 -8.85 -11.28
CA LYS A 63 -4.38 -9.26 -11.48
C LYS A 63 -3.43 -8.29 -10.76
N PRO A 64 -2.64 -8.76 -9.77
CA PRO A 64 -1.66 -7.92 -9.10
C PRO A 64 -0.49 -7.59 -10.01
N ILE A 65 -0.02 -6.34 -9.92
CA ILE A 65 1.23 -5.92 -10.55
C ILE A 65 2.30 -5.83 -9.46
N GLY A 66 2.92 -6.98 -9.19
CA GLY A 66 3.73 -7.20 -7.98
C GLY A 66 4.87 -6.20 -7.76
N ILE A 67 5.51 -5.72 -8.83
CA ILE A 67 6.60 -4.73 -8.73
C ILE A 67 6.10 -3.42 -8.09
N TYR A 68 4.95 -2.91 -8.54
CA TYR A 68 4.40 -1.65 -8.03
C TYR A 68 3.77 -1.81 -6.65
N MET A 69 3.16 -2.96 -6.36
CA MET A 69 2.70 -3.28 -4.99
C MET A 69 3.87 -3.32 -4.01
N GLY A 70 4.98 -3.95 -4.41
CA GLY A 70 6.22 -3.97 -3.64
C GLY A 70 6.79 -2.56 -3.42
N ALA A 71 6.76 -1.71 -4.45
CA ALA A 71 7.20 -0.32 -4.34
C ALA A 71 6.37 0.48 -3.32
N VAL A 72 5.03 0.37 -3.35
CA VAL A 72 4.14 1.02 -2.38
C VAL A 72 4.46 0.56 -0.95
N CYS A 73 4.64 -0.76 -0.74
CA CYS A 73 5.07 -1.30 0.55
C CYS A 73 6.42 -0.72 0.99
N GLY A 74 7.41 -0.70 0.10
CA GLY A 74 8.73 -0.16 0.36
C GLY A 74 8.71 1.30 0.78
N ILE A 75 7.93 2.13 0.07
CA ILE A 75 7.75 3.55 0.40
C ILE A 75 7.14 3.73 1.78
N CYS A 76 6.10 2.97 2.11
CA CYS A 76 5.45 3.05 3.44
C CYS A 76 6.38 2.59 4.57
N MET A 77 7.18 1.54 4.34
CA MET A 77 8.18 1.07 5.30
C MET A 77 9.32 2.08 5.50
N LEU A 78 9.79 2.73 4.45
CA LEU A 78 10.80 3.78 4.55
C LEU A 78 10.24 5.00 5.31
N PHE A 79 8.99 5.38 5.02
CA PHE A 79 8.33 6.47 5.69
C PHE A 79 8.15 6.20 7.20
N SER A 80 7.74 4.98 7.58
CA SER A 80 7.61 4.62 8.99
C SER A 80 8.95 4.62 9.74
N LEU A 81 10.04 4.24 9.07
CA LEU A 81 11.40 4.35 9.62
C LEU A 81 11.81 5.80 9.84
N MET A 82 11.56 6.70 8.88
CA MET A 82 11.85 8.13 9.03
C MET A 82 11.08 8.73 10.22
N VAL A 83 9.81 8.38 10.38
CA VAL A 83 8.99 8.81 11.52
C VAL A 83 9.58 8.31 12.84
N GLU A 84 9.95 7.03 12.93
CA GLU A 84 10.55 6.45 14.13
C GLU A 84 11.91 7.07 14.48
N GLU A 85 12.75 7.38 13.48
CA GLU A 85 14.03 8.07 13.69
C GLU A 85 13.83 9.51 14.17
N LEU A 86 12.87 10.25 13.60
CA LEU A 86 12.52 11.61 14.04
C LEU A 86 12.04 11.61 15.50
N VAL A 87 11.10 10.71 15.85
CA VAL A 87 10.56 10.60 17.21
C VAL A 87 11.66 10.22 18.20
N ASN A 88 12.54 9.27 17.86
CA ASN A 88 13.67 8.93 18.72
C ASN A 88 14.69 10.07 18.82
N GLY A 89 14.96 10.79 17.75
CA GLY A 89 15.86 11.94 17.73
C GLY A 89 15.38 13.09 18.64
N ILE A 90 14.07 13.33 18.69
CA ILE A 90 13.46 14.30 19.61
C ILE A 90 13.56 13.80 21.05
N LYS A 91 13.22 12.52 21.30
CA LYS A 91 13.23 11.94 22.65
C LYS A 91 14.64 11.88 23.27
N ASN A 92 15.70 11.79 22.46
CA ASN A 92 17.07 11.72 22.96
C ASN A 92 17.69 13.11 23.22
N LYS A 93 17.00 14.20 22.84
CA LYS A 93 17.41 15.59 23.04
C LYS A 93 16.63 16.32 24.16
N GLY A 94 15.54 15.72 24.65
CA GLY A 94 14.71 16.26 25.75
C GLY A 94 14.95 15.56 27.07
#